data_AF-A0A1V6N1B2-F1
#
_entry.id   AF-A0A1V6N1B2-F1
#
_cell.length_a   1.000
_cell.length_b   1.000
_cell.length_c   1.000
_cell.angle_alpha   90.00
_cell.angle_beta   90.00
_cell.angle_gamma   90.00
#
_symmetry.space_group_name_H-M   'P 1'
#
loop_
_entity.id
_entity.type
_entity.pdbx_description
1 polymer ?
#
loop_
_entity_poly.entity_id
_entity_poly.type
_entity_poly.pdbx_seq_one_letter_code
_entity_poly.pdbx_strand_id
1 'polypeptide(L)'
;DNILFYLCIFSFLLSKFGIIKSDNLFYVVLFGVFFSLLSKFTSKILLKFKKIVKYGSKKQIKIEYLKEGMIVDKLVINSFNSNNIASDVNLEYLLTKFNLKNEKNFYNISFKKNKNNYILTSKTAAGLSKQDLLLIKKLFNNNMISKTVSIKLGLPFAPSIFIGLIFSIFIGDLSSILFKIINLFA
;
A
#
# COMPACT_ATOMS: atom_id res chain seq x y z
N ASP A 1 -20.53 -12.51 -14.17
CA ASP A 1 -19.70 -12.67 -15.39
C ASP A 1 -20.43 -12.14 -16.63
N ASN A 2 -20.54 -10.82 -16.78
CA ASN A 2 -21.27 -10.22 -17.91
C ASN A 2 -20.34 -9.69 -19.02
N ILE A 3 -19.03 -9.62 -18.74
CA ILE A 3 -18.03 -9.04 -19.64
C ILE A 3 -17.94 -9.79 -20.97
N LEU A 4 -18.06 -11.12 -20.93
CA LEU A 4 -18.01 -11.99 -22.10
C LEU A 4 -19.24 -11.77 -23.01
N PHE A 5 -20.41 -11.59 -22.40
CA PHE A 5 -21.65 -11.25 -23.09
C PHE A 5 -21.59 -9.86 -23.74
N TYR A 6 -21.06 -8.86 -23.02
CA TYR A 6 -20.85 -7.52 -23.58
C TYR A 6 -19.80 -7.51 -24.71
N LEU A 7 -18.72 -8.30 -24.60
CA LEU A 7 -17.72 -8.46 -25.67
C LEU A 7 -18.34 -9.04 -26.94
N CYS A 8 -19.17 -10.08 -26.81
CA CYS A 8 -19.88 -10.67 -27.95
C CYS A 8 -20.84 -9.65 -28.60
N ILE A 9 -21.66 -8.94 -27.82
CA ILE A 9 -22.60 -7.93 -28.33
C ILE A 9 -21.87 -6.78 -29.02
N PHE A 10 -20.77 -6.30 -28.41
CA PHE A 10 -19.98 -5.21 -28.95
C PHE A 10 -19.28 -5.61 -30.25
N SER A 11 -18.69 -6.81 -30.29
CA SER A 11 -18.06 -7.33 -31.52
C SER A 11 -19.08 -7.53 -32.65
N PHE A 12 -20.30 -7.98 -32.33
CA PHE A 12 -21.40 -8.12 -33.28
C PHE A 12 -21.89 -6.76 -33.83
N LEU A 13 -22.02 -5.75 -32.97
CA LEU A 13 -22.34 -4.37 -33.38
C LEU A 13 -21.28 -3.81 -34.34
N LEU A 14 -19.99 -3.97 -34.00
CA LEU A 14 -18.87 -3.53 -34.85
C LEU A 14 -18.87 -4.16 -36.25
N SER A 15 -19.23 -5.43 -36.35
CA SER A 15 -19.38 -6.10 -37.65
C SER A 15 -20.57 -5.55 -38.43
N LYS A 16 -21.70 -5.27 -37.76
CA LYS A 16 -22.90 -4.71 -38.38
C LYS A 16 -22.69 -3.30 -38.96
N PHE A 17 -21.77 -2.53 -38.36
CA PHE A 17 -21.32 -1.22 -38.88
C PHE A 17 -20.24 -1.32 -39.97
N GLY A 18 -19.85 -2.52 -40.38
CA GLY A 18 -18.86 -2.74 -41.46
C GLY A 18 -17.41 -2.45 -41.06
N ILE A 19 -17.14 -2.18 -39.78
CA ILE A 19 -15.80 -1.87 -39.26
C ILE A 19 -14.93 -3.15 -39.22
N ILE A 20 -15.56 -4.31 -39.01
CA ILE A 20 -14.90 -5.62 -38.93
C ILE A 20 -15.58 -6.56 -39.93
N LYS A 21 -14.80 -7.16 -40.84
CA LYS A 21 -15.29 -8.21 -41.75
C LYS A 21 -15.86 -9.39 -40.94
N SER A 22 -16.95 -9.98 -41.40
CA SER A 22 -17.59 -11.14 -40.77
C SER A 22 -16.62 -12.29 -40.51
N ASP A 23 -15.61 -12.45 -41.35
CA ASP A 23 -14.65 -13.55 -41.27
C ASP A 23 -13.66 -13.37 -40.11
N ASN A 24 -13.48 -12.12 -39.65
CA ASN A 24 -12.55 -11.77 -38.56
C ASN A 24 -13.26 -11.72 -37.19
N LEU A 25 -14.59 -11.78 -37.16
CA LEU A 25 -15.41 -11.71 -35.95
C LEU A 25 -15.06 -12.82 -34.95
N PHE A 26 -14.83 -14.04 -35.45
CA PHE A 26 -14.45 -15.19 -34.63
C PHE A 26 -13.13 -14.94 -33.88
N TYR A 27 -12.11 -14.41 -34.58
CA TYR A 27 -10.82 -14.09 -33.96
C TYR A 27 -10.93 -13.00 -32.91
N VAL A 28 -11.73 -11.96 -33.16
CA VAL A 28 -11.95 -10.86 -32.20
C VAL A 28 -12.59 -11.39 -30.90
N VAL A 29 -13.60 -12.26 -31.01
CA VAL A 29 -14.24 -12.88 -29.85
C VAL A 29 -13.26 -13.80 -29.12
N LEU A 30 -12.52 -14.65 -29.83
CA LEU A 30 -11.54 -15.57 -29.26
C LEU A 30 -10.44 -14.82 -28.48
N PHE A 31 -9.87 -13.76 -29.08
CA PHE A 31 -8.88 -12.90 -28.42
C PHE A 31 -9.48 -12.17 -27.21
N GLY A 32 -10.71 -11.66 -27.32
CA GLY A 32 -11.40 -11.02 -26.20
C GLY A 32 -11.58 -11.96 -25.00
N VAL A 33 -11.97 -13.21 -25.25
CA VAL A 33 -12.09 -14.25 -24.20
C VAL A 33 -10.74 -14.57 -23.57
N PHE A 34 -9.70 -14.75 -24.39
CA PHE A 34 -8.33 -15.01 -23.92
C PHE A 34 -7.80 -13.87 -23.04
N PHE A 35 -7.90 -12.62 -23.48
CA PHE A 35 -7.48 -11.46 -22.69
C PHE A 35 -8.29 -11.30 -21.39
N SER A 36 -9.59 -11.61 -21.42
CA SER A 36 -10.42 -11.59 -20.21
C SER A 36 -9.92 -12.61 -19.17
N LEU A 37 -9.62 -13.84 -19.60
CA LEU A 37 -9.03 -14.87 -18.74
C LEU A 37 -7.66 -14.44 -18.19
N LEU A 38 -6.80 -13.89 -19.05
CA LEU A 38 -5.48 -13.41 -18.68
C LEU A 38 -5.56 -12.29 -17.64
N SER A 39 -6.46 -11.33 -17.80
CA SER A 39 -6.66 -10.22 -16.85
C SER A 39 -7.16 -10.69 -15.47
N LYS A 40 -8.05 -11.69 -15.43
CA LYS A 40 -8.49 -12.34 -14.19
C LYS A 40 -7.34 -13.07 -13.49
N PHE A 41 -6.44 -13.67 -14.25
CA PHE A 41 -5.27 -14.35 -13.70
C PHE A 41 -4.25 -13.33 -13.11
N THR A 42 -3.90 -12.30 -13.88
CA THR A 42 -2.92 -11.27 -13.44
C THR A 42 -3.41 -10.51 -12.23
N SER A 43 -4.70 -10.13 -12.17
CA SER A 43 -5.29 -9.44 -11.02
C SER A 43 -5.23 -10.27 -9.73
N LYS A 44 -5.44 -11.59 -9.79
CA LYS A 44 -5.28 -12.49 -8.64
C LYS A 44 -3.83 -12.53 -8.13
N ILE A 45 -2.85 -12.60 -9.02
CA ILE A 45 -1.43 -12.54 -8.67
C ILE A 45 -1.06 -11.20 -8.03
N LEU A 46 -1.53 -10.08 -8.60
CA LEU A 46 -1.25 -8.75 -8.08
C LEU A 46 -1.80 -8.56 -6.65
N LEU A 47 -3.00 -9.09 -6.38
CA LEU A 47 -3.61 -9.05 -5.05
C LEU A 47 -2.81 -9.87 -4.01
N LYS A 48 -2.30 -11.04 -4.39
CA LYS A 48 -1.43 -11.84 -3.51
C LYS A 48 -0.11 -11.12 -3.25
N PHE A 49 0.52 -10.58 -4.29
CA PHE A 49 1.75 -9.80 -4.16
C PHE A 49 1.58 -8.59 -3.24
N LYS A 50 0.48 -7.84 -3.38
CA LYS A 50 0.15 -6.71 -2.49
C LYS A 50 0.09 -7.12 -1.02
N LYS A 51 -0.48 -8.29 -0.70
CA LYS A 51 -0.51 -8.81 0.67
C LYS A 51 0.91 -9.11 1.16
N ILE A 52 1.70 -9.83 0.38
CA ILE A 52 3.08 -10.20 0.72
C ILE A 52 3.91 -8.95 1.04
N VAL A 53 3.85 -7.93 0.17
CA VAL A 53 4.53 -6.65 0.40
C VAL A 53 4.02 -5.97 1.67
N LYS A 54 2.70 -5.92 1.90
CA LYS A 54 2.13 -5.28 3.08
C LYS A 54 2.60 -5.90 4.40
N TYR A 55 2.74 -7.22 4.46
CA TYR A 55 3.19 -7.93 5.66
C TYR A 55 4.71 -7.97 5.77
N GLY A 56 5.42 -8.20 4.66
CA GLY A 56 6.88 -8.24 4.62
C GLY A 56 7.55 -6.89 4.88
N SER A 57 6.86 -5.78 4.58
CA SER A 57 7.35 -4.42 4.86
C SER A 57 7.10 -3.96 6.30
N LYS A 58 6.74 -4.85 7.23
CA LYS A 58 6.51 -4.49 8.63
C LYS A 58 7.34 -5.37 9.54
N LYS A 59 7.95 -4.75 10.55
CA LYS A 59 8.71 -5.47 11.58
C LYS A 59 8.33 -4.95 12.96
N GLN A 60 8.15 -5.85 13.90
CA GLN A 60 7.96 -5.49 15.30
C GLN A 60 9.34 -5.42 15.97
N ILE A 61 9.62 -4.30 16.63
CA ILE A 61 10.88 -4.09 17.35
C ILE A 61 10.59 -3.60 18.77
N LYS A 62 11.49 -3.88 19.72
CA LYS A 62 11.41 -3.32 21.08
C LYS A 62 11.72 -1.82 21.02
N ILE A 63 11.07 -1.03 21.89
CA ILE A 63 11.31 0.42 21.99
C ILE A 63 12.78 0.75 22.33
N GLU A 64 13.43 -0.11 23.10
CA GLU A 64 14.87 -0.01 23.43
C GLU A 64 15.77 0.06 22.18
N TYR A 65 15.34 -0.57 21.07
CA TYR A 65 16.08 -0.62 19.81
C TYR A 65 15.60 0.39 18.76
N LEU A 66 14.70 1.31 19.12
CA LEU A 66 14.26 2.38 18.22
C LEU A 66 15.42 3.34 17.93
N LYS A 67 15.65 3.63 16.66
CA LYS A 67 16.69 4.56 16.20
C LYS A 67 16.07 5.68 15.37
N GLU A 68 16.82 6.76 15.24
CA GLU A 68 16.48 7.88 14.36
C GLU A 68 16.37 7.38 12.92
N GLY A 69 15.45 7.95 12.15
CA GLY A 69 15.18 7.56 10.78
C GLY A 69 14.26 6.34 10.61
N MET A 70 13.95 5.60 11.69
CA MET A 70 12.98 4.52 11.61
C MET A 70 11.56 5.08 11.42
N ILE A 71 10.74 4.40 10.60
CA ILE A 71 9.37 4.83 10.31
C ILE A 71 8.40 4.01 11.18
N VAL A 72 7.70 4.65 12.11
CA VAL A 72 6.69 4.00 12.94
C VAL A 72 5.42 3.80 12.13
N ASP A 73 4.97 2.55 12.04
CA ASP A 73 3.70 2.19 11.40
C ASP A 73 2.52 2.47 12.32
N LYS A 74 2.57 1.95 13.54
CA LYS A 74 1.52 2.12 14.54
C LYS A 74 2.06 1.92 15.94
N LEU A 75 1.91 2.93 16.78
CA LEU A 75 2.19 2.84 18.21
C LEU A 75 0.92 3.25 18.97
N VAL A 76 0.37 2.31 19.74
CA VAL A 76 -0.88 2.52 20.47
C VAL A 76 -0.55 3.03 21.87
N ILE A 77 -1.24 4.09 22.26
CA ILE A 77 -1.16 4.67 23.60
C ILE A 77 -2.37 4.20 24.38
N ASN A 78 -2.11 3.38 25.39
CA ASN A 78 -3.12 2.66 26.16
C ASN A 78 -3.61 3.46 27.37
N SER A 79 -2.79 4.35 27.93
CA SER A 79 -3.13 5.03 29.18
C SER A 79 -3.28 6.54 29.00
N PHE A 80 -4.50 6.97 28.78
CA PHE A 80 -4.96 8.16 29.48
C PHE A 80 -6.00 7.64 30.46
N ASN A 81 -5.65 7.54 31.75
CA ASN A 81 -6.62 7.19 32.78
C ASN A 81 -7.82 8.13 32.60
N SER A 82 -8.95 7.53 32.26
CA SER A 82 -10.17 8.14 31.72
C SER A 82 -10.91 9.04 32.70
N ASN A 83 -10.36 9.27 33.89
CA ASN A 83 -11.14 9.87 34.96
C ASN A 83 -11.11 11.41 34.95
N ASN A 84 -10.25 12.06 34.14
CA ASN A 84 -10.13 13.54 34.16
C ASN A 84 -9.73 14.20 32.82
N ILE A 85 -9.92 13.54 31.67
CA ILE A 85 -9.52 14.14 30.38
C ILE A 85 -10.75 14.35 29.52
N ALA A 86 -11.40 15.50 29.75
CA ALA A 86 -12.49 16.04 28.94
C ALA A 86 -11.99 16.69 27.63
N SER A 87 -10.66 16.74 27.40
CA SER A 87 -10.04 17.37 26.24
C SER A 87 -9.44 16.33 25.29
N ASP A 88 -9.62 16.53 23.98
CA ASP A 88 -8.96 15.72 22.96
C ASP A 88 -7.43 15.78 23.16
N VAL A 89 -6.83 14.63 23.47
CA VAL A 89 -5.38 14.55 23.68
C VAL A 89 -4.69 14.67 22.32
N ASN A 90 -4.09 15.83 22.10
CA ASN A 90 -3.28 16.10 20.93
C ASN A 90 -1.79 16.02 21.24
N LEU A 91 -0.97 16.00 20.18
CA LEU A 91 0.49 15.99 20.27
C LEU A 91 1.01 17.13 21.17
N GLU A 92 0.41 18.31 21.05
CA GLU A 92 0.79 19.48 21.85
C GLU A 92 0.59 19.27 23.36
N TYR A 93 -0.52 18.64 23.77
CA TYR A 93 -0.77 18.30 25.18
C TYR A 93 0.31 17.36 25.73
N LEU A 94 0.76 16.39 24.92
CA LEU A 94 1.83 15.48 25.34
C LEU A 94 3.18 16.19 25.43
N LEU A 95 3.45 17.12 24.51
CA LEU A 95 4.67 17.93 24.56
C LEU A 95 4.72 18.83 25.79
N THR A 96 3.61 19.47 26.16
CA THR A 96 3.53 20.30 27.36
C THR A 96 3.63 19.45 28.62
N LYS A 97 2.89 18.34 28.71
CA LYS A 97 2.93 17.42 29.85
C LYS A 97 4.34 16.90 30.16
N PHE A 98 5.17 16.72 29.14
CA PHE A 98 6.53 16.22 29.28
C PHE A 98 7.61 17.30 29.24
N ASN A 99 7.27 18.60 29.21
CA ASN A 99 8.21 19.71 29.05
C ASN A 99 9.14 19.51 27.84
N LEU A 100 8.58 19.09 26.70
CA LEU A 100 9.27 18.89 25.43
C LEU A 100 8.88 19.91 24.36
N LYS A 101 7.97 20.84 24.68
CA LYS A 101 7.56 21.90 23.76
C LYS A 101 8.73 22.88 23.59
N ASN A 102 9.29 22.90 22.39
CA ASN A 102 10.34 23.82 21.98
C ASN A 102 10.02 24.25 20.56
N GLU A 103 9.94 25.56 20.32
CA GLU A 103 9.51 26.14 19.04
C GLU A 103 10.43 25.76 17.86
N LYS A 104 11.70 25.43 18.16
CA LYS A 104 12.71 25.03 17.18
C LYS A 104 12.67 23.54 16.80
N ASN A 105 11.86 22.72 17.49
CA ASN A 105 11.86 21.28 17.31
C ASN A 105 10.79 20.84 16.30
N PHE A 106 11.22 20.21 15.22
CA PHE A 106 10.33 19.56 14.25
C PHE A 106 10.07 18.11 14.68
N TYR A 107 8.80 17.79 14.90
CA TYR A 107 8.34 16.44 15.22
C TYR A 107 7.85 15.75 13.94
N ASN A 108 8.41 14.57 13.63
CA ASN A 108 8.04 13.77 12.46
C ASN A 108 6.99 12.70 12.79
N ILE A 109 6.23 12.93 13.85
CA ILE A 109 5.17 12.07 14.34
C ILE A 109 3.82 12.77 14.24
N SER A 110 2.80 11.99 13.95
CA SER A 110 1.40 12.40 13.95
C SER A 110 0.64 11.63 15.02
N PHE A 111 -0.31 12.32 15.63
CA PHE A 111 -1.23 11.76 16.60
C PHE A 111 -2.64 11.72 16.03
N LYS A 112 -3.29 10.57 16.15
CA LYS A 112 -4.67 10.39 15.71
C LYS A 112 -5.46 9.61 16.76
N LYS A 113 -6.62 10.14 17.14
CA LYS A 113 -7.61 9.43 17.96
C LYS A 113 -8.28 8.33 17.12
N ASN A 114 -8.34 7.12 17.67
CA ASN A 114 -9.02 5.99 17.04
C ASN A 114 -9.91 5.27 18.06
N LYS A 115 -11.22 5.52 17.98
CA LYS A 115 -12.24 5.04 18.93
C LYS A 115 -11.87 5.41 20.37
N ASN A 116 -11.22 4.47 21.07
CA ASN A 116 -10.90 4.59 22.50
C ASN A 116 -9.41 4.83 22.75
N ASN A 117 -8.56 4.72 21.72
CA ASN A 117 -7.11 4.77 21.88
C ASN A 117 -6.51 5.88 21.03
N TYR A 118 -5.36 6.40 21.46
CA TYR A 118 -4.55 7.30 20.65
C TYR A 118 -3.48 6.51 19.91
N ILE A 119 -3.28 6.85 18.65
CA ILE A 119 -2.27 6.23 17.79
C ILE A 119 -1.24 7.28 17.40
N LEU A 120 0.02 6.94 17.63
CA LEU A 120 1.18 7.65 17.12
C LEU A 120 1.68 6.93 15.85
N THR A 121 1.85 7.68 14.76
CA THR A 121 2.44 7.21 13.51
C THR A 121 3.51 8.18 13.01
N SER A 122 4.47 7.73 12.20
CA SER A 122 5.37 8.67 11.52
C SER A 122 4.62 9.46 10.45
N LYS A 123 4.84 10.78 10.41
CA LYS A 123 4.24 11.72 9.44
C LYS A 123 4.96 11.67 8.08
N THR A 124 6.28 11.50 8.09
CA THR A 124 7.13 11.58 6.91
C THR A 124 7.88 10.28 6.66
N ALA A 125 8.36 10.10 5.43
CA ALA A 125 9.22 8.97 5.05
C ALA A 125 10.65 9.10 5.60
N ALA A 126 11.03 10.28 6.11
CA ALA A 126 12.30 10.48 6.81
C ALA A 126 12.37 9.72 8.14
N GLY A 127 11.21 9.30 8.68
CA GLY A 127 11.13 8.57 9.95
C GLY A 127 11.25 9.48 11.17
N LEU A 128 11.50 8.87 12.33
CA LEU A 128 11.56 9.54 13.62
C LEU A 128 12.78 10.44 13.75
N SER A 129 12.57 11.64 14.29
CA SER A 129 13.65 12.53 14.73
C SER A 129 14.18 12.15 16.12
N LYS A 130 15.29 12.76 16.54
CA LYS A 130 15.80 12.63 17.93
C LYS A 130 14.77 13.07 18.96
N GLN A 131 14.01 14.15 18.68
CA GLN A 131 12.99 14.63 19.61
C GLN A 131 11.82 13.65 19.74
N ASP A 132 11.43 13.02 18.61
CA ASP A 132 10.38 12.00 18.62
C ASP A 132 10.78 10.80 19.51
N LEU A 133 12.05 10.38 19.44
CA LEU A 133 12.57 9.30 20.30
C LEU A 133 12.51 9.67 21.79
N LEU A 134 12.80 10.91 22.15
CA LEU A 134 12.70 11.38 23.53
C LEU A 134 11.25 11.32 24.03
N LEU A 135 10.29 11.75 23.21
CA LEU A 135 8.86 11.63 23.54
C LEU A 135 8.47 10.16 23.74
N ILE A 136 8.84 9.28 22.81
CA ILE A 136 8.49 7.85 22.87
C ILE A 136 9.11 7.20 24.12
N LYS A 137 10.36 7.53 24.47
CA LYS A 137 10.98 7.05 25.71
C LYS A 137 10.23 7.51 26.96
N LYS A 138 9.80 8.78 27.02
CA LYS A 138 8.98 9.29 28.13
C LYS A 138 7.63 8.58 28.20
N LEU A 139 6.97 8.34 27.06
CA LEU A 139 5.72 7.58 27.01
C LEU A 139 5.90 6.14 27.51
N PHE A 140 7.02 5.49 27.16
CA PHE A 140 7.34 4.13 27.61
C PHE A 140 7.59 4.08 29.12
N ASN A 141 8.42 4.99 29.64
CA ASN A 141 8.75 5.04 31.07
C ASN A 141 7.53 5.33 31.96
N ASN A 142 6.52 6.02 31.43
CA ASN A 142 5.25 6.28 32.11
C ASN A 142 4.21 5.17 31.89
N ASN A 143 4.61 4.00 31.40
CA ASN A 143 3.74 2.85 31.12
C ASN A 143 2.56 3.16 30.18
N MET A 144 2.70 4.19 29.31
CA MET A 144 1.61 4.62 28.44
C MET A 144 1.52 3.83 27.13
N ILE A 145 2.61 3.14 26.77
CA ILE A 145 2.77 2.43 25.50
C ILE A 145 3.38 1.05 25.75
N SER A 146 3.11 0.11 24.85
CA SER A 146 3.65 -1.26 24.95
C SER A 146 5.16 -1.32 24.70
N LYS A 147 5.84 -2.37 25.16
CA LYS A 147 7.30 -2.57 24.99
C LYS A 147 7.77 -2.66 23.54
N THR A 148 6.85 -2.94 22.61
CA THR A 148 7.16 -3.17 21.20
C THR A 148 6.33 -2.26 20.31
N VAL A 149 6.92 -1.85 19.19
CA VAL A 149 6.26 -1.04 18.17
C VAL A 149 6.46 -1.66 16.80
N SER A 150 5.45 -1.52 15.93
CA SER A 150 5.59 -1.86 14.52
C SER A 150 6.27 -0.71 13.76
N ILE A 151 7.37 -1.04 13.10
CA ILE A 151 8.02 -0.16 12.13
C ILE A 151 7.71 -0.60 10.71
N LYS A 152 7.61 0.37 9.80
CA LYS A 152 7.62 0.12 8.36
C LYS A 152 9.07 -0.07 7.94
N LEU A 153 9.38 -1.23 7.39
CA LEU A 153 10.56 -1.41 6.58
C LEU A 153 10.32 -0.71 5.24
N GLY A 154 11.40 -0.24 4.61
CA GLY A 154 11.33 0.22 3.23
C GLY A 154 10.66 -0.84 2.36
N LEU A 155 9.88 -0.39 1.37
CA LEU A 155 9.32 -1.31 0.39
C LEU A 155 10.46 -2.14 -0.21
N PRO A 156 10.30 -3.46 -0.37
CA PRO A 156 11.28 -4.29 -1.04
C PRO A 156 11.33 -3.89 -2.53
N PHE A 157 12.18 -2.91 -2.82
CA PHE A 157 12.32 -2.29 -4.14
C PHE A 157 12.75 -3.31 -5.18
N ALA A 158 13.79 -4.10 -4.87
CA ALA A 158 14.31 -5.12 -5.77
C ALA A 158 13.28 -6.20 -6.14
N PRO A 159 12.57 -6.85 -5.20
CA PRO A 159 11.48 -7.76 -5.53
C PRO A 159 10.39 -7.12 -6.40
N SER A 160 10.03 -5.86 -6.13
CA SER A 160 8.99 -5.16 -6.91
C SER A 160 9.42 -4.93 -8.37
N ILE A 161 10.67 -4.51 -8.60
CA ILE A 161 11.23 -4.39 -9.96
C ILE A 161 11.30 -5.74 -10.64
N PHE A 162 11.75 -6.77 -9.93
CA PHE A 162 11.89 -8.11 -10.50
C PHE A 162 10.56 -8.66 -11.01
N ILE A 163 9.47 -8.53 -10.24
CA ILE A 163 8.13 -8.88 -10.72
C ILE A 163 7.75 -8.04 -11.95
N GLY A 164 8.01 -6.73 -11.93
CA GLY A 164 7.73 -5.85 -13.06
C GLY A 164 8.47 -6.26 -14.35
N LEU A 165 9.74 -6.65 -14.21
CA LEU A 165 10.57 -7.13 -15.32
C LEU A 165 10.03 -8.43 -15.89
N ILE A 166 9.64 -9.39 -15.05
CA ILE A 166 8.98 -10.64 -15.49
C ILE A 166 7.73 -10.30 -16.30
N PHE A 167 6.86 -9.44 -15.79
CA PHE A 167 5.66 -9.02 -16.52
C PHE A 167 6.00 -8.33 -17.84
N SER A 168 7.02 -7.48 -17.86
CA SER A 168 7.44 -6.77 -19.08
C SER A 168 7.92 -7.73 -20.16
N ILE A 169 8.71 -8.75 -19.80
CA ILE A 169 9.18 -9.76 -20.76
C ILE A 169 7.98 -10.54 -21.31
N PHE A 170 7.13 -11.06 -20.42
CA PHE A 170 5.96 -11.84 -20.85
C PHE A 170 5.00 -11.04 -21.73
N ILE A 171 4.64 -9.80 -21.36
CA ILE A 171 3.75 -8.96 -22.16
C ILE A 171 4.44 -8.51 -23.46
N GLY A 172 5.73 -8.16 -23.40
CA GLY A 172 6.49 -7.70 -24.56
C GLY A 172 6.60 -8.78 -25.63
N ASP A 173 7.01 -9.98 -25.23
CA ASP A 173 7.11 -11.13 -26.14
C ASP A 173 5.75 -11.52 -26.69
N LEU A 174 4.72 -11.55 -25.83
CA LEU A 174 3.35 -11.86 -26.26
C LEU A 174 2.85 -10.84 -27.30
N SER A 175 3.13 -9.55 -27.09
CA SER A 175 2.79 -8.47 -28.02
C SER A 175 3.50 -8.62 -29.37
N SER A 176 4.80 -8.95 -29.36
CA SER A 176 5.58 -9.18 -30.58
C SER A 176 5.04 -10.37 -31.38
N ILE A 177 4.71 -11.46 -30.69
CA ILE A 177 4.11 -12.66 -31.30
C ILE A 177 2.73 -12.31 -31.89
N LEU A 178 1.88 -11.60 -31.13
CA LEU A 178 0.59 -11.11 -31.60
C LEU A 178 0.71 -10.26 -32.86
N PHE A 179 1.66 -9.32 -32.87
CA PHE A 179 1.91 -8.46 -34.03
C PHE A 179 2.33 -9.26 -35.26
N LYS A 180 3.22 -10.25 -35.09
CA LYS A 180 3.60 -11.17 -36.17
C LYS A 180 2.42 -11.98 -36.70
N ILE A 181 1.58 -12.51 -35.81
CA ILE A 181 0.37 -13.26 -36.19
C ILE A 181 -0.58 -12.37 -36.97
N ILE A 182 -0.86 -11.15 -36.50
CA ILE A 182 -1.72 -10.19 -37.20
C ILE A 182 -1.18 -9.90 -38.60
N ASN A 183 0.12 -9.64 -38.74
CA ASN A 183 0.74 -9.40 -40.05
C ASN A 183 0.77 -10.63 -40.97
N LEU A 184 0.60 -11.84 -40.43
CA LEU A 184 0.54 -13.09 -41.20
C LEU A 184 -0.87 -13.36 -41.75
N PHE A 185 -1.89 -12.81 -41.09
CA PHE A 185 -3.32 -12.99 -41.42
C PHE A 185 -4.00 -11.73 -41.97
N ALA A 186 -3.29 -10.59 -42.04
CA ALA A 186 -3.73 -9.34 -42.65
C ALA A 186 -3.18 -9.21 -44.08
#